data_AF-A0A8S1EA35-F1
#
_entry.id   AF-A0A8S1EA35-F1
#
_cell.length_a   1.000
_cell.length_b   1.000
_cell.length_c   1.000
_cell.angle_alpha   90.00
_cell.angle_beta   90.00
_cell.angle_gamma   90.00
#
_symmetry.space_group_name_H-M   'P 1'
#
loop_
_entity.id
_entity.type
_entity.pdbx_description
1 polymer ?
#
loop_
_entity_poly.entity_id
_entity_poly.type
_entity_poly.pdbx_seq_one_letter_code
_entity_poly.pdbx_strand_id
1 'polypeptide(L)'
;MQILESSEITMGHAQSSSSSNPSEINEKTKEKVEKLFRQNNRTNRSRSLDNRSQEKLPTRAVGSSHSARFPRTRHFPQRKSEDGPNGAISGLSRDDKRIIETCWFKCTQKQLKKCTCDIFWNILHTDEDLLRLFRLDHVPTNKLKENDYFKSHASNLALVLNLVVTNLQDNFERAQDALQALGFQHLQLIDRSRFQSMYWDIFTDCFERNPPPSFRKGAEREVWSRMILFIIAQMKTGYQEALNEHKSEQRLSVPFAL
;
A
#
# COMPACT_ATOMS: atom_id res chain seq x y z
N MET A 1 15.46 72.95 22.05
CA MET A 1 16.92 72.86 22.28
C MET A 1 17.25 71.41 22.65
N GLN A 2 18.41 70.94 22.23
CA GLN A 2 18.83 69.56 21.98
C GLN A 2 18.96 68.59 23.19
N ILE A 3 18.64 67.32 22.91
CA ILE A 3 19.39 66.04 23.11
C ILE A 3 19.86 65.61 24.52
N LEU A 4 19.47 64.39 24.93
CA LEU A 4 20.29 63.20 25.35
C LEU A 4 19.38 62.25 26.17
N GLU A 5 18.90 61.12 25.64
CA GLU A 5 19.52 59.78 25.58
C GLU A 5 19.90 59.18 26.95
N SER A 6 19.18 58.12 27.38
CA SER A 6 19.75 56.85 27.90
C SER A 6 18.67 55.88 28.43
N SER A 7 18.67 54.68 27.83
CA SER A 7 18.42 53.32 28.40
C SER A 7 17.24 53.03 29.35
N GLU A 8 16.44 52.00 29.02
CA GLU A 8 16.40 50.74 29.81
C GLU A 8 15.55 49.62 29.15
N ILE A 9 16.19 48.46 29.02
CA ILE A 9 15.71 47.08 29.28
C ILE A 9 14.59 46.49 28.39
N THR A 10 15.06 45.71 27.41
CA THR A 10 14.33 44.65 26.72
C THR A 10 14.16 43.43 27.63
N MET A 11 12.92 43.03 27.91
CA MET A 11 12.59 41.75 28.57
C MET A 11 11.54 40.97 27.77
N GLY A 12 11.95 39.76 27.36
CA GLY A 12 11.14 38.54 27.48
C GLY A 12 10.01 38.31 26.47
N HIS A 13 10.32 37.55 25.43
CA HIS A 13 9.33 36.79 24.65
C HIS A 13 8.48 35.89 25.54
N ALA A 14 7.16 36.11 25.54
CA ALA A 14 6.19 35.10 25.92
C ALA A 14 6.03 34.11 24.75
N GLN A 15 6.48 32.88 24.94
CA GLN A 15 6.21 31.77 24.05
C GLN A 15 4.72 31.45 24.07
N SER A 16 4.01 31.78 22.99
CA SER A 16 2.71 31.21 22.69
C SER A 16 2.89 29.74 22.30
N SER A 17 2.55 28.85 23.22
CA SER A 17 2.37 27.42 22.95
C SER A 17 1.27 27.25 21.90
N SER A 18 1.66 26.90 20.67
CA SER A 18 0.74 26.57 19.60
C SER A 18 0.05 25.24 19.90
N SER A 19 -1.18 25.32 20.41
CA SER A 19 -2.11 24.19 20.41
C SER A 19 -2.54 23.92 18.97
N SER A 20 -1.85 22.98 18.31
CA SER A 20 -2.22 22.53 16.97
C SER A 20 -3.58 21.83 17.01
N ASN A 21 -4.57 22.37 16.30
CA ASN A 21 -5.90 21.77 16.20
C ASN A 21 -5.83 20.40 15.50
N PRO A 22 -6.49 19.34 16.03
CA PRO A 22 -6.52 18.00 15.42
C PRO A 22 -7.05 17.99 13.97
N SER A 23 -7.93 18.93 13.63
CA SER A 23 -8.47 19.10 12.27
C SER A 23 -7.41 19.50 11.24
N GLU A 24 -6.38 20.25 11.64
CA GLU A 24 -5.34 20.76 10.75
C GLU A 24 -4.28 19.68 10.43
N ILE A 25 -4.08 18.73 11.35
CA ILE A 25 -3.20 17.57 11.17
C ILE A 25 -3.85 16.58 10.18
N ASN A 26 -5.17 16.38 10.28
CA ASN A 26 -5.93 15.47 9.42
C ASN A 26 -5.92 15.91 7.94
N GLU A 27 -6.03 17.21 7.70
CA GLU A 27 -6.03 17.78 6.34
C GLU A 27 -4.63 17.69 5.70
N LYS A 28 -3.56 17.92 6.48
CA LYS A 28 -2.17 17.79 6.03
C LYS A 28 -1.83 16.34 5.63
N THR A 29 -2.30 15.35 6.38
CA THR A 29 -2.05 13.93 6.09
C THR A 29 -2.84 13.45 4.85
N LYS A 30 -4.10 13.87 4.72
CA LYS A 30 -4.92 13.60 3.52
C LYS A 30 -4.30 14.22 2.26
N GLU A 31 -3.88 15.48 2.35
CA GLU A 31 -3.20 16.17 1.25
C GLU A 31 -1.86 15.50 0.91
N LYS A 32 -1.12 15.00 1.91
CA LYS A 32 0.15 14.27 1.71
C LYS A 32 -0.08 12.96 0.96
N VAL A 33 -1.11 12.17 1.31
CA VAL A 33 -1.47 10.94 0.60
C VAL A 33 -1.88 11.23 -0.84
N GLU A 34 -2.73 12.24 -1.05
CA GLU A 34 -3.16 12.63 -2.39
C GLU A 34 -2.00 13.19 -3.23
N LYS A 35 -1.11 13.99 -2.64
CA LYS A 35 0.13 14.47 -3.26
C LYS A 35 1.05 13.30 -3.62
N LEU A 36 1.18 12.29 -2.76
CA LEU A 36 1.97 11.08 -3.02
C LEU A 36 1.41 10.30 -4.23
N PHE A 37 0.10 10.11 -4.31
CA PHE A 37 -0.55 9.47 -5.46
C PHE A 37 -0.42 10.30 -6.75
N ARG A 38 -0.57 11.63 -6.67
CA ARG A 38 -0.37 12.55 -7.81
C ARG A 38 1.09 12.58 -8.28
N GLN A 39 2.05 12.51 -7.37
CA GLN A 39 3.48 12.53 -7.70
C GLN A 39 3.93 11.22 -8.35
N ASN A 40 3.45 10.07 -7.87
CA ASN A 40 3.76 8.76 -8.46
C ASN A 40 3.32 8.71 -9.94
N ASN A 41 2.17 9.28 -10.28
CA ASN A 41 1.72 9.37 -11.68
C ASN A 41 2.66 10.19 -12.59
N ARG A 42 3.37 11.20 -12.05
CA ARG A 42 4.30 12.04 -12.85
C ARG A 42 5.63 11.36 -13.12
N THR A 43 6.23 10.70 -12.14
CA THR A 43 7.54 10.03 -12.27
C THR A 43 7.54 8.84 -13.23
N ASN A 44 6.39 8.20 -13.44
CA ASN A 44 6.26 7.06 -14.35
C ASN A 44 6.32 7.45 -15.84
N ARG A 45 5.96 8.69 -16.19
CA ARG A 45 6.03 9.16 -17.59
C ARG A 45 7.49 9.27 -18.08
N SER A 46 8.42 9.51 -17.16
CA SER A 46 9.84 9.69 -17.46
C SER A 46 10.60 8.37 -17.60
N ARG A 47 10.28 7.34 -16.82
CA ARG A 47 10.99 6.03 -16.85
C ARG A 47 10.56 5.11 -17.99
N SER A 48 9.40 5.36 -18.60
CA SER A 48 8.85 4.51 -19.67
C SER A 48 9.52 4.69 -21.03
N LEU A 49 10.38 5.71 -21.23
CA LEU A 49 10.95 6.03 -22.54
C LEU A 49 12.26 5.30 -22.85
N ASP A 50 12.91 4.67 -21.87
CA ASP A 50 14.27 4.12 -22.05
C ASP A 50 14.34 2.66 -22.52
N ASN A 51 13.22 1.94 -22.67
CA ASN A 51 13.24 0.50 -22.98
C ASN A 51 12.97 0.12 -24.44
N ARG A 52 13.07 1.07 -25.38
CA ARG A 52 12.79 0.80 -26.80
C ARG A 52 14.07 0.70 -27.63
N SER A 53 14.94 -0.26 -27.35
CA SER A 53 16.05 -0.63 -28.25
C SER A 53 16.65 -1.99 -27.89
N GLN A 54 16.12 -3.09 -28.43
CA GLN A 54 16.85 -4.26 -28.97
C GLN A 54 15.90 -5.46 -29.15
N GLU A 55 15.35 -5.59 -30.36
CA GLU A 55 14.85 -6.87 -30.87
C GLU A 55 15.93 -7.49 -31.76
N LYS A 56 16.48 -8.64 -31.36
CA LYS A 56 16.98 -9.67 -32.28
C LYS A 56 16.65 -11.06 -31.73
N LEU A 57 15.75 -11.74 -32.42
CA LEU A 57 15.48 -13.20 -32.38
C LEU A 57 16.74 -14.00 -32.81
N PRO A 58 16.93 -15.27 -32.41
CA PRO A 58 16.32 -16.36 -33.19
C PRO A 58 15.93 -17.68 -32.46
N THR A 59 14.93 -18.33 -33.08
CA THR A 59 14.65 -19.77 -33.32
C THR A 59 14.67 -20.86 -32.22
N ARG A 60 13.59 -21.66 -32.28
CA ARG A 60 13.29 -22.91 -31.55
C ARG A 60 14.25 -24.07 -31.83
N ALA A 61 14.31 -25.02 -30.89
CA ALA A 61 14.31 -26.45 -31.19
C ALA A 61 13.47 -27.23 -30.15
N VAL A 62 12.91 -28.35 -30.63
CA VAL A 62 11.96 -29.26 -29.99
C VAL A 62 12.73 -30.43 -29.36
N GLY A 63 12.29 -30.99 -28.23
CA GLY A 63 12.75 -32.33 -27.85
C GLY A 63 12.61 -32.77 -26.39
N SER A 64 11.66 -33.67 -26.18
CA SER A 64 11.73 -34.91 -25.37
C SER A 64 11.67 -34.88 -23.84
N SER A 65 10.72 -35.68 -23.37
CA SER A 65 10.44 -36.15 -22.02
C SER A 65 11.60 -36.87 -21.34
N HIS A 66 11.70 -36.73 -20.00
CA HIS A 66 11.97 -37.86 -19.11
C HIS A 66 11.62 -37.54 -17.64
N SER A 67 10.77 -38.41 -17.09
CA SER A 67 10.84 -39.07 -15.77
C SER A 67 10.88 -38.23 -14.48
N ALA A 68 9.79 -38.38 -13.72
CA ALA A 68 9.66 -37.99 -12.33
C ALA A 68 10.52 -38.88 -11.41
N ARG A 69 11.40 -38.26 -10.62
CA ARG A 69 11.89 -38.80 -9.35
C ARG A 69 11.84 -37.70 -8.29
N PHE A 70 11.03 -37.90 -7.27
CA PHE A 70 11.06 -37.12 -6.04
C PHE A 70 12.26 -37.56 -5.18
N PRO A 71 13.04 -36.64 -4.61
CA PRO A 71 13.82 -36.90 -3.41
C PRO A 71 13.10 -36.36 -2.18
N ARG A 72 12.96 -37.23 -1.19
CA ARG A 72 12.58 -36.94 0.20
C ARG A 72 13.59 -35.99 0.87
N THR A 73 13.05 -35.14 1.73
CA THR A 73 13.67 -34.47 2.90
C THR A 73 15.11 -33.98 2.74
N ARG A 74 15.27 -32.69 2.39
CA ARG A 74 16.44 -31.91 2.78
C ARG A 74 16.04 -30.95 3.89
N HIS A 75 16.67 -31.11 5.05
CA HIS A 75 16.81 -30.03 6.03
C HIS A 75 17.44 -28.85 5.31
N PHE A 76 16.70 -27.74 5.26
CA PHE A 76 17.23 -26.48 4.76
C PHE A 76 18.26 -25.96 5.77
N PRO A 77 19.52 -25.67 5.36
CA PRO A 77 20.36 -24.83 6.17
C PRO A 77 19.70 -23.45 6.19
N GLN A 78 19.36 -23.00 7.39
CA GLN A 78 18.92 -21.65 7.69
C GLN A 78 20.05 -20.72 7.21
N ARG A 79 19.94 -20.20 5.99
CA ARG A 79 20.83 -19.15 5.49
C ARG A 79 20.62 -17.96 6.41
N LYS A 80 21.62 -17.67 7.24
CA LYS A 80 21.74 -16.39 7.94
C LYS A 80 21.69 -15.30 6.86
N SER A 81 20.54 -14.68 6.69
CA SER A 81 20.39 -13.54 5.81
C SER A 81 21.13 -12.37 6.45
N GLU A 82 22.10 -11.83 5.72
CA GLU A 82 22.67 -10.51 5.96
C GLU A 82 21.61 -9.45 5.63
N ASP A 83 20.55 -9.42 6.42
CA ASP A 83 19.51 -8.40 6.31
C ASP A 83 20.02 -7.15 7.04
N GLY A 84 20.30 -6.09 6.27
CA GLY A 84 20.34 -4.74 6.83
C GLY A 84 19.02 -4.42 7.56
N PRO A 85 18.95 -3.33 8.34
CA PRO A 85 17.82 -3.01 9.22
C PRO A 85 16.43 -3.06 8.52
N ASN A 86 16.38 -2.82 7.22
CA ASN A 86 15.14 -2.79 6.42
C ASN A 86 14.60 -4.17 6.00
N GLY A 87 15.42 -5.23 6.02
CA GLY A 87 14.97 -6.60 5.72
C GLY A 87 14.12 -7.16 6.86
N ALA A 88 14.52 -6.87 8.10
CA ALA A 88 13.80 -7.30 9.30
C ALA A 88 12.44 -6.59 9.49
N ILE A 89 12.32 -5.32 9.08
CA ILE A 89 11.09 -4.53 9.24
C ILE A 89 10.01 -4.93 8.22
N SER A 90 10.42 -5.32 7.01
CA SER A 90 9.50 -5.69 5.93
C SER A 90 9.15 -7.18 5.89
N GLY A 91 10.02 -8.04 6.43
CA GLY A 91 9.99 -9.48 6.15
C GLY A 91 10.36 -9.83 4.69
N LEU A 92 10.85 -8.86 3.91
CA LEU A 92 11.30 -9.01 2.53
C LEU A 92 12.81 -8.83 2.45
N SER A 93 13.52 -9.88 2.05
CA SER A 93 14.95 -9.82 1.77
C SER A 93 15.22 -8.97 0.52
N ARG A 94 16.49 -8.58 0.33
CA ARG A 94 16.91 -7.85 -0.88
C ARG A 94 16.61 -8.62 -2.18
N ASP A 95 16.72 -9.94 -2.14
CA ASP A 95 16.40 -10.79 -3.29
C ASP A 95 14.89 -10.84 -3.56
N ASP A 96 14.05 -10.85 -2.52
CA ASP A 96 12.60 -10.78 -2.67
C ASP A 96 12.19 -9.48 -3.35
N LYS A 97 12.73 -8.35 -2.88
CA LYS A 97 12.50 -7.02 -3.47
C LYS A 97 12.87 -6.99 -4.95
N ARG A 98 14.01 -7.59 -5.32
CA ARG A 98 14.45 -7.71 -6.73
C ARG A 98 13.48 -8.56 -7.55
N ILE A 99 13.00 -9.68 -7.01
CA ILE A 99 12.02 -10.55 -7.68
C ILE A 99 10.71 -9.78 -7.92
N ILE A 100 10.21 -9.07 -6.90
CA ILE A 100 8.99 -8.24 -6.97
C ILE A 100 9.09 -7.25 -8.13
N GLU A 101 10.14 -6.43 -8.16
CA GLU A 101 10.34 -5.44 -9.21
C GLU A 101 10.44 -6.09 -10.58
N THR A 102 11.27 -7.13 -10.71
CA THR A 102 11.48 -7.84 -11.98
C THR A 102 10.18 -8.43 -12.51
N CYS A 103 9.38 -9.05 -11.66
CA CYS A 103 8.09 -9.61 -12.06
C CYS A 103 7.08 -8.51 -12.38
N TRP A 104 6.98 -7.46 -11.55
CA TRP A 104 6.05 -6.36 -11.77
C TRP A 104 6.28 -5.66 -13.11
N PHE A 105 7.54 -5.30 -13.43
CA PHE A 105 7.87 -4.60 -14.67
C PHE A 105 7.79 -5.48 -15.93
N LYS A 106 7.70 -6.81 -15.80
CA LYS A 106 7.36 -7.71 -16.92
C LYS A 106 5.89 -7.65 -17.30
N CYS A 107 5.01 -7.14 -16.43
CA CYS A 107 3.60 -6.99 -16.75
C CYS A 107 3.33 -5.74 -17.58
N THR A 108 2.54 -5.88 -18.63
CA THR A 108 1.96 -4.74 -19.35
C THR A 108 0.92 -4.03 -18.50
N GLN A 109 0.70 -2.75 -18.78
CA GLN A 109 -0.36 -1.96 -18.12
C GLN A 109 -1.75 -2.61 -18.25
N LYS A 110 -2.04 -3.22 -19.41
CA LYS A 110 -3.29 -3.96 -19.64
C LYS A 110 -3.42 -5.17 -18.69
N GLN A 111 -2.33 -5.89 -18.45
CA GLN A 111 -2.31 -7.02 -17.52
C GLN A 111 -2.51 -6.57 -16.07
N LEU A 112 -1.85 -5.50 -15.63
CA LEU A 112 -1.99 -4.96 -14.28
C LEU A 112 -3.40 -4.41 -14.02
N LYS A 113 -3.96 -3.69 -15.00
CA LYS A 113 -5.35 -3.21 -14.93
C LYS A 113 -6.34 -4.38 -14.83
N LYS A 114 -6.16 -5.42 -15.66
CA LYS A 114 -7.01 -6.61 -15.59
C LYS A 114 -6.89 -7.29 -14.22
N CYS A 115 -5.67 -7.49 -13.73
CA CYS A 115 -5.38 -8.13 -12.45
C CYS A 115 -6.08 -7.42 -11.29
N THR A 116 -5.99 -6.10 -11.22
CA THR A 116 -6.58 -5.30 -10.15
C THR A 116 -8.11 -5.22 -10.26
N CYS A 117 -8.67 -5.21 -11.47
CA CYS A 117 -10.10 -5.41 -11.67
C CYS A 117 -10.57 -6.79 -11.19
N ASP A 118 -9.81 -7.85 -11.46
CA ASP A 118 -10.17 -9.22 -11.05
C ASP A 118 -10.03 -9.39 -9.52
N ILE A 119 -9.01 -8.80 -8.89
CA ILE A 119 -8.89 -8.73 -7.42
C ILE A 119 -10.10 -8.04 -6.81
N PHE A 120 -10.43 -6.82 -7.28
CA PHE A 120 -11.54 -6.06 -6.72
C PHE A 120 -12.89 -6.73 -6.94
N TRP A 121 -13.08 -7.35 -8.11
CA TRP A 121 -14.24 -8.20 -8.38
C TRP A 121 -14.38 -9.31 -7.35
N ASN A 122 -13.30 -10.05 -7.07
CA ASN A 122 -13.32 -11.17 -6.13
C ASN A 122 -13.58 -10.70 -4.69
N ILE A 123 -13.05 -9.54 -4.29
CA ILE A 123 -13.35 -8.93 -2.99
C ILE A 123 -14.86 -8.73 -2.86
N LEU A 124 -15.48 -8.03 -3.81
CA LEU A 124 -16.91 -7.73 -3.77
C LEU A 124 -17.83 -8.97 -3.81
N HIS A 125 -17.33 -10.11 -4.29
CA HIS A 125 -18.09 -11.36 -4.38
C HIS A 125 -17.71 -12.38 -3.29
N THR A 126 -16.83 -12.02 -2.37
CA THR A 126 -16.50 -12.88 -1.22
C THR A 126 -17.57 -12.75 -0.13
N ASP A 127 -18.13 -11.55 0.04
CA ASP A 127 -19.15 -11.25 1.05
C ASP A 127 -20.11 -10.17 0.50
N GLU A 128 -21.43 -10.39 0.60
CA GLU A 128 -22.45 -9.43 0.14
C GLU A 128 -22.37 -8.09 0.88
N ASP A 129 -21.86 -8.08 2.11
CA ASP A 129 -21.67 -6.87 2.90
C ASP A 129 -20.64 -5.94 2.27
N LEU A 130 -19.68 -6.48 1.49
CA LEU A 130 -18.70 -5.68 0.78
C LEU A 130 -19.34 -4.89 -0.36
N LEU A 131 -20.34 -5.44 -1.05
CA LEU A 131 -21.09 -4.66 -2.05
C LEU A 131 -21.77 -3.45 -1.39
N ARG A 132 -22.39 -3.65 -0.22
CA ARG A 132 -23.02 -2.56 0.54
C ARG A 132 -21.99 -1.56 1.08
N LEU A 133 -20.85 -2.05 1.56
CA LEU A 133 -19.73 -1.24 2.05
C LEU A 133 -19.22 -0.29 0.97
N PHE A 134 -19.05 -0.80 -0.25
CA PHE A 134 -18.63 -0.02 -1.42
C PHE A 134 -19.79 0.69 -2.14
N ARG A 135 -21.02 0.62 -1.62
CA ARG A 135 -22.23 1.23 -2.21
C ARG A 135 -22.48 0.78 -3.66
N LEU A 136 -22.26 -0.50 -3.94
CA LEU A 136 -22.39 -1.14 -5.25
C LEU A 136 -23.46 -2.24 -5.27
N ASP A 137 -24.18 -2.44 -4.16
CA ASP A 137 -25.27 -3.41 -3.99
C ASP A 137 -26.45 -3.19 -4.94
N HIS A 138 -26.69 -1.96 -5.37
CA HIS A 138 -27.72 -1.62 -6.35
C HIS A 138 -27.30 -1.86 -7.82
N VAL A 139 -26.01 -2.16 -8.07
CA VAL A 139 -25.48 -2.34 -9.43
C VAL A 139 -25.62 -3.82 -9.82
N PRO A 140 -26.29 -4.14 -10.95
CA PRO A 140 -26.37 -5.52 -11.42
C PRO A 140 -24.98 -6.12 -11.65
N THR A 141 -24.77 -7.37 -11.19
CA THR A 141 -23.48 -8.07 -11.25
C THR A 141 -22.83 -8.05 -12.64
N ASN A 142 -23.63 -8.23 -13.70
CA ASN A 142 -23.16 -8.21 -15.09
C ASN A 142 -22.68 -6.82 -15.57
N LYS A 143 -23.08 -5.73 -14.89
CA LYS A 143 -22.69 -4.35 -15.19
C LYS A 143 -21.65 -3.79 -14.21
N LEU A 144 -21.30 -4.54 -13.16
CA LEU A 144 -20.43 -4.06 -12.09
C LEU A 144 -19.04 -3.64 -12.59
N LYS A 145 -18.43 -4.41 -13.50
CA LYS A 145 -17.11 -4.05 -14.10
C LYS A 145 -17.17 -2.82 -15.00
N GLU A 146 -18.36 -2.42 -15.45
CA GLU A 146 -18.58 -1.24 -16.28
C GLU A 146 -18.81 0.03 -15.43
N ASN A 147 -19.14 -0.13 -14.15
CA ASN A 147 -19.37 0.98 -13.24
C ASN A 147 -18.07 1.78 -12.99
N ASP A 148 -18.17 3.11 -13.05
CA ASP A 148 -17.01 3.99 -12.93
C ASP A 148 -16.40 4.02 -11.52
N TYR A 149 -17.23 3.88 -10.48
CA TYR A 149 -16.75 3.75 -9.11
C TYR A 149 -15.97 2.45 -8.91
N PHE A 150 -16.45 1.33 -9.49
CA PHE A 150 -15.72 0.07 -9.53
C PHE A 150 -14.36 0.22 -10.21
N LYS A 151 -14.34 0.79 -11.42
CA LYS A 151 -13.10 1.01 -12.19
C LYS A 151 -12.12 1.91 -11.45
N SER A 152 -12.62 2.94 -10.78
CA SER A 152 -11.83 3.86 -9.96
C SER A 152 -11.18 3.13 -8.79
N HIS A 153 -11.95 2.34 -8.03
CA HIS A 153 -11.41 1.54 -6.92
C HIS A 153 -10.38 0.51 -7.36
N ALA A 154 -10.65 -0.25 -8.42
CA ALA A 154 -9.67 -1.17 -9.00
C ALA A 154 -8.39 -0.45 -9.42
N SER A 155 -8.50 0.76 -9.99
CA SER A 155 -7.35 1.58 -10.37
C SER A 155 -6.56 2.06 -9.14
N ASN A 156 -7.23 2.39 -8.03
CA ASN A 156 -6.55 2.74 -6.77
C ASN A 156 -5.73 1.57 -6.22
N LEU A 157 -6.21 0.32 -6.33
CA LEU A 157 -5.41 -0.86 -5.97
C LEU A 157 -4.13 -0.94 -6.80
N ALA A 158 -4.22 -0.67 -8.11
CA ALA A 158 -3.05 -0.64 -8.98
C ALA A 158 -2.04 0.44 -8.56
N LEU A 159 -2.52 1.62 -8.16
CA LEU A 159 -1.66 2.71 -7.69
C LEU A 159 -0.94 2.36 -6.39
N VAL A 160 -1.62 1.72 -5.44
CA VAL A 160 -1.02 1.27 -4.18
C VAL A 160 0.06 0.22 -4.44
N LEU A 161 -0.23 -0.80 -5.26
CA LEU A 161 0.76 -1.80 -5.63
C LEU A 161 1.98 -1.17 -6.32
N ASN A 162 1.75 -0.25 -7.26
CA ASN A 162 2.83 0.42 -7.95
C ASN A 162 3.67 1.31 -7.02
N LEU A 163 3.03 2.01 -6.08
CA LEU A 163 3.72 2.78 -5.05
C LEU A 163 4.66 1.90 -4.24
N VAL A 164 4.20 0.74 -3.80
CA VAL A 164 5.02 -0.21 -3.03
C VAL A 164 6.20 -0.67 -3.88
N VAL A 165 5.93 -1.25 -5.05
CA VAL A 165 6.99 -1.82 -5.90
C VAL A 165 8.08 -0.81 -6.24
N THR A 166 7.71 0.44 -6.57
CA THR A 166 8.67 1.49 -6.97
C THR A 166 9.51 2.05 -5.82
N ASN A 167 9.16 1.75 -4.58
CA ASN A 167 9.84 2.28 -3.38
C ASN A 167 10.48 1.19 -2.52
N LEU A 168 10.27 -0.10 -2.80
CA LEU A 168 10.74 -1.21 -1.95
C LEU A 168 12.26 -1.27 -1.74
N GLN A 169 13.05 -0.90 -2.75
CA GLN A 169 14.51 -0.93 -2.67
C GLN A 169 15.06 0.25 -1.88
N ASP A 170 14.86 1.47 -2.40
CA ASP A 170 15.62 2.65 -1.96
C ASP A 170 14.80 3.60 -1.07
N ASN A 171 13.47 3.51 -1.09
CA ASN A 171 12.56 4.44 -0.43
C ASN A 171 11.56 3.69 0.44
N PHE A 172 12.04 2.67 1.17
CA PHE A 172 11.18 1.75 1.88
C PHE A 172 10.28 2.45 2.92
N GLU A 173 10.85 3.39 3.68
CA GLU A 173 10.11 4.21 4.65
C GLU A 173 8.95 4.98 3.99
N ARG A 174 9.15 5.48 2.77
CA ARG A 174 8.08 6.17 2.03
C ARG A 174 6.91 5.24 1.68
N ALA A 175 7.20 3.98 1.34
CA ALA A 175 6.15 2.98 1.12
C ALA A 175 5.42 2.68 2.43
N GLN A 176 6.16 2.52 3.53
CA GLN A 176 5.59 2.29 4.85
C GLN A 176 4.66 3.43 5.29
N ASP A 177 5.15 4.67 5.29
CA ASP A 177 4.39 5.86 5.69
C ASP A 177 3.11 6.01 4.88
N ALA A 178 3.19 5.77 3.57
CA ALA A 178 2.04 5.90 2.69
C ALA A 178 1.00 4.80 2.94
N LEU A 179 1.42 3.57 3.23
CA LEU A 179 0.53 2.46 3.57
C LEU A 179 -0.13 2.67 4.94
N GLN A 180 0.62 3.16 5.93
CA GLN A 180 0.08 3.51 7.24
C GLN A 180 -0.92 4.65 7.12
N ALA A 181 -0.59 5.73 6.40
CA ALA A 181 -1.53 6.82 6.15
C ALA A 181 -2.79 6.36 5.41
N LEU A 182 -2.67 5.43 4.47
CA LEU A 182 -3.82 4.81 3.80
C LEU A 182 -4.66 3.99 4.80
N GLY A 183 -4.02 3.19 5.66
CA GLY A 183 -4.69 2.45 6.73
C GLY A 183 -5.43 3.34 7.73
N PHE A 184 -4.81 4.45 8.13
CA PHE A 184 -5.40 5.46 8.99
C PHE A 184 -6.72 6.02 8.40
N GLN A 185 -6.72 6.31 7.09
CA GLN A 185 -7.91 6.78 6.38
C GLN A 185 -9.04 5.75 6.33
N HIS A 186 -8.77 4.45 6.40
CA HIS A 186 -9.82 3.42 6.38
C HIS A 186 -10.74 3.49 7.60
N LEU A 187 -10.28 4.06 8.72
CA LEU A 187 -11.16 4.33 9.88
C LEU A 187 -12.11 5.51 9.63
N GLN A 188 -11.71 6.48 8.80
CA GLN A 188 -12.49 7.70 8.54
C GLN A 188 -13.46 7.56 7.36
N LEU A 189 -13.09 6.75 6.35
CA LEU A 189 -13.85 6.61 5.09
C LEU A 189 -15.03 5.66 5.20
N ILE A 190 -14.97 4.73 6.14
CA ILE A 190 -15.99 3.72 6.37
C ILE A 190 -16.65 4.08 7.67
N ASP A 191 -17.94 4.46 7.59
CA ASP A 191 -18.77 4.81 8.73
C ASP A 191 -18.42 3.91 9.93
N ARG A 192 -18.06 4.55 11.05
CA ARG A 192 -17.13 4.08 12.11
C ARG A 192 -17.44 2.70 12.72
N SER A 193 -18.60 2.15 12.40
CA SER A 193 -19.16 0.88 12.88
C SER A 193 -19.06 -0.28 11.87
N ARG A 194 -18.59 -0.06 10.63
CA ARG A 194 -18.74 -1.05 9.54
C ARG A 194 -17.48 -1.74 9.06
N PHE A 195 -16.28 -1.18 9.24
CA PHE A 195 -15.07 -1.88 8.79
C PHE A 195 -14.63 -2.93 9.81
N GLN A 196 -14.88 -4.20 9.51
CA GLN A 196 -14.57 -5.30 10.40
C GLN A 196 -13.17 -5.85 10.12
N SER A 197 -12.50 -6.36 11.17
CA SER A 197 -11.15 -6.92 11.04
C SER A 197 -11.09 -8.06 10.00
N MET A 198 -12.17 -8.83 9.85
CA MET A 198 -12.27 -9.91 8.87
C MET A 198 -12.10 -9.44 7.42
N TYR A 199 -12.38 -8.18 7.12
CA TYR A 199 -12.20 -7.67 5.76
C TYR A 199 -10.73 -7.66 5.37
N TRP A 200 -9.80 -7.37 6.31
CA TRP A 200 -8.37 -7.48 6.03
C TRP A 200 -7.97 -8.86 5.52
N ASP A 201 -8.59 -9.90 6.07
CA ASP A 201 -8.31 -11.28 5.70
C ASP A 201 -8.90 -11.59 4.32
N ILE A 202 -10.11 -11.09 4.02
CA ILE A 202 -10.72 -11.16 2.67
C ILE A 202 -9.84 -10.45 1.64
N PHE A 203 -9.35 -9.24 1.93
CA PHE A 203 -8.43 -8.53 1.04
C PHE A 203 -7.17 -9.36 0.79
N THR A 204 -6.55 -9.86 1.86
CA THR A 204 -5.33 -10.69 1.79
C THR A 204 -5.54 -11.91 0.89
N ASP A 205 -6.59 -12.69 1.14
CA ASP A 205 -6.97 -13.87 0.35
C ASP A 205 -7.17 -13.53 -1.13
N CYS A 206 -7.89 -12.45 -1.42
CA CYS A 206 -8.15 -12.04 -2.79
C CYS A 206 -6.88 -11.61 -3.52
N PHE A 207 -5.96 -10.92 -2.86
CA PHE A 207 -4.67 -10.56 -3.43
C PHE A 207 -3.79 -11.80 -3.68
N GLU A 208 -3.70 -12.73 -2.72
CA GLU A 208 -2.86 -13.93 -2.84
C GLU A 208 -3.35 -14.90 -3.93
N ARG A 209 -4.68 -15.04 -4.08
CA ARG A 209 -5.28 -15.90 -5.12
C ARG A 209 -5.13 -15.32 -6.53
N ASN A 210 -4.91 -14.01 -6.65
CA ASN A 210 -4.88 -13.30 -7.93
C ASN A 210 -3.55 -12.56 -8.15
N PRO A 211 -2.40 -13.27 -8.19
CA PRO A 211 -1.12 -12.63 -8.45
C PRO A 211 -1.05 -12.15 -9.92
N PRO A 212 -0.26 -11.09 -10.21
CA PRO A 212 -0.08 -10.64 -11.58
C PRO A 212 0.53 -11.76 -12.46
N PRO A 213 0.26 -11.76 -13.79
CA PRO A 213 0.63 -12.88 -14.66
C PRO A 213 2.11 -13.24 -14.74
N SER A 214 3.03 -12.39 -14.26
CA SER A 214 4.47 -12.64 -14.21
C SER A 214 4.93 -13.36 -12.93
N PHE A 215 4.06 -13.51 -11.93
CA PHE A 215 4.32 -14.21 -10.68
C PHE A 215 3.77 -15.64 -10.77
N ARG A 216 4.38 -16.48 -11.62
CA ARG A 216 3.83 -17.81 -11.96
C ARG A 216 4.45 -18.94 -11.15
N LYS A 217 5.74 -18.83 -10.83
CA LYS A 217 6.52 -19.89 -10.18
C LYS A 217 6.32 -19.87 -8.67
N GLY A 218 6.58 -21.01 -8.00
CA GLY A 218 6.42 -21.14 -6.55
C GLY A 218 7.10 -20.00 -5.78
N ALA A 219 8.40 -19.78 -6.00
CA ALA A 219 9.14 -18.69 -5.35
C ALA A 219 8.58 -17.29 -5.68
N GLU A 220 8.15 -17.05 -6.93
CA GLU A 220 7.56 -15.75 -7.31
C GLU A 220 6.22 -15.53 -6.58
N ARG A 221 5.38 -16.56 -6.47
CA ARG A 221 4.11 -16.51 -5.73
C ARG A 221 4.30 -16.32 -4.23
N GLU A 222 5.29 -16.98 -3.64
CA GLU A 222 5.62 -16.81 -2.23
C GLU A 222 6.08 -15.38 -1.93
N VAL A 223 6.90 -14.82 -2.81
CA VAL A 223 7.37 -13.43 -2.72
C VAL A 223 6.20 -12.45 -2.88
N TRP A 224 5.29 -12.70 -3.81
CA TRP A 224 4.05 -11.92 -3.94
C TRP A 224 3.25 -11.94 -2.65
N SER A 225 3.01 -13.11 -2.07
CA SER A 225 2.25 -13.28 -0.83
C SER A 225 2.89 -12.51 0.32
N ARG A 226 4.23 -12.60 0.48
CA ARG A 226 4.95 -11.81 1.49
C ARG A 226 4.85 -10.31 1.27
N MET A 227 4.84 -9.84 0.02
CA MET A 227 4.61 -8.41 -0.27
C MET A 227 3.20 -7.98 0.13
N ILE A 228 2.18 -8.79 -0.13
CA ILE A 228 0.80 -8.52 0.27
C ILE A 228 0.67 -8.48 1.79
N LEU A 229 1.28 -9.44 2.50
CA LEU A 229 1.31 -9.44 3.96
C LEU A 229 1.99 -8.18 4.51
N PHE A 230 3.10 -7.74 3.90
CA PHE A 230 3.74 -6.47 4.25
C PHE A 230 2.77 -5.29 4.06
N ILE A 231 2.08 -5.20 2.92
CA ILE A 231 1.11 -4.14 2.63
C ILE A 231 0.01 -4.08 3.69
N ILE A 232 -0.61 -5.23 3.96
CA ILE A 232 -1.72 -5.33 4.91
C ILE A 232 -1.24 -5.06 6.34
N ALA A 233 -0.04 -5.51 6.72
CA ALA A 233 0.53 -5.21 8.03
C ALA A 233 0.70 -3.71 8.25
N GLN A 234 1.24 -2.98 7.26
CA GLN A 234 1.40 -1.52 7.39
C GLN A 234 0.07 -0.77 7.40
N MET A 235 -0.91 -1.20 6.60
CA MET A 235 -2.26 -0.64 6.67
C MET A 235 -2.93 -0.91 8.03
N LYS A 236 -2.76 -2.12 8.59
CA LYS A 236 -3.26 -2.45 9.94
C LYS A 236 -2.59 -1.57 11.00
N THR A 237 -1.29 -1.30 10.90
CA THR A 237 -0.58 -0.39 11.82
C THR A 237 -1.23 0.99 11.83
N GLY A 238 -1.36 1.64 10.66
CA GLY A 238 -1.97 2.97 10.60
C GLY A 238 -3.45 3.01 11.00
N TYR A 239 -4.19 1.92 10.75
CA TYR A 239 -5.57 1.79 11.22
C TYR A 239 -5.66 1.71 12.76
N GLN A 240 -4.74 0.98 13.40
CA GLN A 240 -4.68 0.88 14.86
C GLN A 240 -4.25 2.20 15.51
N GLU A 241 -3.33 2.94 14.89
CA GLU A 241 -2.97 4.29 15.32
C GLU A 241 -4.20 5.21 15.32
N ALA A 242 -4.99 5.20 14.23
CA ALA A 242 -6.23 5.96 14.12
C ALA A 242 -7.25 5.58 15.22
N LEU A 243 -7.37 4.30 15.54
CA LEU A 243 -8.27 3.82 16.61
C LEU A 243 -7.82 4.32 17.99
N ASN A 244 -6.51 4.35 18.26
CA ASN A 244 -5.96 4.79 19.53
C ASN A 244 -6.10 6.30 19.73
N GLU A 245 -5.89 7.09 18.66
CA GLU A 245 -6.10 8.54 18.67
C GLU A 245 -7.57 8.86 18.98
N HIS A 246 -8.50 8.23 18.28
CA HIS A 246 -9.93 8.43 18.49
C HIS A 246 -10.40 8.03 19.90
N LYS A 247 -9.88 6.92 20.46
CA LYS A 247 -10.18 6.52 21.85
C LYS A 247 -9.66 7.55 22.86
N SER A 248 -8.53 8.17 22.57
CA SER A 248 -7.92 9.19 23.44
C SER A 248 -8.72 10.49 23.42
N GLU A 249 -9.17 10.93 22.24
CA GLU A 249 -10.06 12.10 22.08
C GLU A 249 -11.41 11.90 22.79
N GLN A 250 -11.99 10.70 22.71
CA GLN A 250 -13.23 10.37 23.42
C GLN A 250 -13.09 10.39 24.94
N ARG A 251 -11.92 9.98 25.47
CA ARG A 251 -11.66 10.01 26.92
C ARG A 251 -11.47 11.42 27.45
N LEU A 252 -10.91 12.32 26.64
CA LEU A 252 -10.67 13.71 27.00
C LEU A 252 -11.92 14.61 26.88
N SER A 253 -12.97 14.13 26.21
CA SER A 253 -14.21 14.89 25.95
C SER A 253 -15.37 14.55 26.90
N VAL A 254 -15.14 13.72 27.94
CA VAL A 254 -16.14 13.49 28.99
C VAL A 254 -16.24 14.73 29.88
N PRO A 255 -17.41 15.40 29.97
CA PRO A 255 -17.56 16.53 30.88
C PRO A 255 -17.41 16.05 32.32
N PHE A 256 -16.60 16.74 33.11
CA PHE A 256 -16.66 16.63 34.56
C PHE A 256 -18.07 17.06 34.99
N ALA A 257 -18.95 16.09 35.24
CA ALA A 257 -20.18 16.32 35.97
C ALA A 257 -19.78 16.55 37.44
N LEU A 258 -19.74 17.82 37.83
CA LEU A 258 -19.81 18.28 39.22
C LEU A 258 -21.27 18.49 39.60
#